data_AF-A0AAW4BFU0-F1
#
_entry.id   AF-A0AAW4BFU0-F1
#
_cell.length_a   1.000
_cell.length_b   1.000
_cell.length_c   1.000
_cell.angle_alpha   90.00
_cell.angle_beta   90.00
_cell.angle_gamma   90.00
#
_symmetry.space_group_name_H-M   'P 1'
#
loop_
_entity.id
_entity.type
_entity.pdbx_description
1 polymer ?
#
loop_
_entity_poly.entity_id
_entity_poly.type
_entity_poly.pdbx_seq_one_letter_code
_entity_poly.pdbx_strand_id
1 'polypeptide(L)'
;DTAIWYPTQEVLNTTLIGDNPAFIGTQVIKDAQIQSSTFPVVLLSHGYRGNWRNQNWLATELAKRGYIVAATDHPGTTFFDQSPKQAAKWWERPRDMSRILDHLLTGAPWKQYVNAGNVTAIGHSLGGWTVMQLVGAKMDRATL
;
A
#
# COMPACT_ATOMS: atom_id res chain seq x y z
N ASP A 1 1.03 -8.03 -6.53
CA ASP A 1 2.30 -7.54 -5.97
C ASP A 1 2.07 -6.57 -4.82
N THR A 2 3.01 -6.47 -3.89
CA THR A 2 2.98 -5.49 -2.80
C THR A 2 4.37 -4.90 -2.64
N ALA A 3 4.46 -3.58 -2.53
CA ALA A 3 5.68 -2.86 -2.19
C ALA A 3 5.56 -2.31 -0.77
N ILE A 4 6.65 -2.36 0.00
CA ILE A 4 6.70 -1.89 1.39
C ILE A 4 7.86 -0.92 1.54
N TRP A 5 7.57 0.30 2.01
CA TRP A 5 8.54 1.32 2.38
C TRP A 5 8.64 1.35 3.90
N TYR A 6 9.85 1.58 4.39
CA TYR A 6 10.13 1.62 5.82
C TYR A 6 11.34 2.51 6.10
N PRO A 7 11.50 2.99 7.35
CA PRO A 7 12.66 3.79 7.74
C PRO A 7 13.93 2.93 7.76
N THR A 8 15.03 3.50 7.29
CA THR A 8 16.39 2.93 7.38
C THR A 8 17.38 4.03 7.74
N GLN A 9 18.52 3.64 8.33
CA GLN A 9 19.67 4.53 8.55
C GLN A 9 20.68 4.48 7.40
N GLU A 10 20.49 3.60 6.42
CA GLU A 10 21.34 3.54 5.24
C GLU A 10 21.16 4.79 4.37
N VAL A 11 22.25 5.25 3.74
CA VAL A 11 22.27 6.49 2.94
C VAL A 11 22.90 6.32 1.56
N LEU A 12 23.44 5.14 1.24
CA LEU A 12 24.13 4.86 -0.01
C LEU A 12 23.28 3.98 -0.95
N ASN A 13 23.68 3.89 -2.22
CA ASN A 13 23.06 3.01 -3.23
C ASN A 13 21.57 3.27 -3.51
N THR A 14 21.19 4.55 -3.56
CA THR A 14 19.81 4.92 -3.90
C THR A 14 19.46 4.58 -5.34
N THR A 15 18.21 4.18 -5.57
CA THR A 15 17.62 3.92 -6.87
C THR A 15 16.31 4.67 -7.04
N LEU A 16 16.07 5.20 -8.23
CA LEU A 16 14.85 5.92 -8.56
C LEU A 16 13.72 4.92 -8.86
N ILE A 17 12.61 5.04 -8.13
CA ILE A 17 11.41 4.22 -8.36
C ILE A 17 10.19 5.09 -8.65
N GLY A 18 9.22 4.50 -9.37
CA GLY A 18 7.93 5.13 -9.63
C GLY A 18 7.93 6.27 -10.66
N ASP A 19 9.08 6.62 -11.22
CA ASP A 19 9.21 7.67 -12.24
C ASP A 19 8.51 7.29 -13.55
N ASN A 20 7.67 8.18 -14.07
CA ASN A 20 6.97 8.03 -15.34
C ASN A 20 6.37 9.38 -15.79
N PRO A 21 5.80 9.49 -17.01
CA PRO A 21 5.26 10.77 -17.50
C PRO A 21 4.16 11.42 -16.64
N ALA A 22 3.50 10.67 -15.76
CA ALA A 22 2.44 11.17 -14.89
C ALA A 22 2.91 11.43 -13.44
N PHE A 23 4.04 10.86 -13.00
CA PHE A 23 4.50 10.96 -11.61
C PHE A 23 6.01 11.11 -11.53
N ILE A 24 6.46 12.04 -10.68
CA ILE A 24 7.86 12.20 -10.33
C ILE A 24 8.27 11.03 -9.43
N GLY A 25 9.32 10.31 -9.82
CA GLY A 25 9.85 9.21 -9.02
C GLY A 25 10.50 9.67 -7.71
N THR A 26 10.79 8.71 -6.85
CA THR A 26 11.50 8.96 -5.59
C THR A 26 12.73 8.08 -5.46
N GLN A 27 13.78 8.64 -4.84
CA GLN A 27 14.98 7.88 -4.49
C GLN A 27 14.73 7.03 -3.25
N VAL A 28 15.05 5.73 -3.35
CA VAL A 28 14.93 4.76 -2.25
C VAL A 28 16.15 3.85 -2.21
N ILE A 29 16.40 3.18 -1.08
CA ILE A 29 17.38 2.10 -0.98
C ILE A 29 16.58 0.79 -0.93
N LYS A 30 16.85 -0.12 -1.87
CA LYS A 30 16.17 -1.41 -1.92
C LYS A 30 16.81 -2.36 -0.91
N ASP A 31 15.97 -3.14 -0.23
CA ASP A 31 16.38 -4.20 0.69
C ASP A 31 17.33 -3.71 1.82
N ALA A 32 17.20 -2.44 2.18
CA ALA A 32 17.97 -1.82 3.26
C ALA A 32 17.61 -2.44 4.62
N GLN A 33 18.53 -2.37 5.58
CA GLN A 33 18.23 -2.74 6.96
C GLN A 33 17.15 -1.81 7.53
N ILE A 34 16.09 -2.41 8.07
CA ILE A 34 15.02 -1.69 8.75
C ILE A 34 15.61 -1.05 10.01
N GLN A 35 15.35 0.23 10.23
CA GLN A 35 15.76 0.91 11.46
C GLN A 35 15.16 0.21 12.69
N SER A 36 15.97 -0.06 13.71
CA SER A 36 15.55 -0.77 14.93
C SER A 36 14.60 0.06 15.81
N SER A 37 13.31 0.05 15.48
CA SER A 37 12.21 0.66 16.23
C SER A 37 10.88 0.01 15.82
N THR A 38 9.81 0.30 16.56
CA THR A 38 8.44 0.01 16.11
C THR A 38 7.84 1.23 15.42
N PHE A 39 7.16 1.03 14.30
CA PHE A 39 6.58 2.09 13.49
C PHE A 39 5.07 1.90 13.27
N PRO A 40 4.27 2.98 13.26
CA PRO A 40 2.91 2.94 12.76
C PRO A 40 2.84 2.45 11.30
N VAL A 41 1.71 1.85 10.93
CA VAL A 41 1.48 1.28 9.59
C VAL A 41 0.53 2.14 8.78
N VAL A 42 0.86 2.36 7.51
CA VAL A 42 -0.04 2.93 6.51
C VAL A 42 -0.24 1.93 5.37
N LEU A 43 -1.48 1.59 5.08
CA LEU A 43 -1.83 0.77 3.91
C LEU A 43 -2.32 1.69 2.78
N LEU A 44 -1.80 1.50 1.56
CA LEU A 44 -2.17 2.29 0.39
C LEU A 44 -2.90 1.44 -0.66
N SER A 45 -4.04 1.94 -1.13
CA SER A 45 -4.85 1.28 -2.16
C SER A 45 -4.98 2.15 -3.41
N HIS A 46 -4.63 1.61 -4.58
CA HIS A 46 -4.66 2.35 -5.84
C HIS A 46 -6.07 2.52 -6.45
N GLY A 47 -6.22 3.44 -7.40
CA GLY A 47 -7.46 3.58 -8.18
C GLY A 47 -7.64 2.47 -9.22
N TYR A 48 -8.76 2.46 -9.95
CA TYR A 48 -8.93 1.50 -11.05
C TYR A 48 -7.88 1.73 -12.15
N ARG A 49 -7.29 0.65 -12.69
CA ARG A 49 -6.13 0.64 -13.61
C ARG A 49 -4.85 1.24 -13.02
N GLY A 50 -4.78 1.32 -11.69
CA GLY A 50 -3.62 1.79 -10.96
C GLY A 50 -2.53 0.73 -10.78
N ASN A 51 -1.63 0.96 -9.84
CA ASN A 51 -0.74 -0.03 -9.23
C ASN A 51 -0.05 0.61 -8.01
N TRP A 52 0.77 -0.16 -7.30
CA TRP A 52 1.49 0.25 -6.11
C TRP A 52 2.32 1.53 -6.30
N ARG A 53 2.76 1.84 -7.54
CA ARG A 53 3.60 3.03 -7.84
C ARG A 53 2.82 4.34 -7.80
N ASN A 54 1.49 4.34 -7.94
CA ASN A 54 0.73 5.59 -8.08
C ASN A 54 0.86 6.53 -6.88
N GLN A 55 1.03 5.96 -5.69
CA GLN A 55 1.18 6.71 -4.44
C GLN A 55 2.61 6.58 -3.88
N ASN A 56 3.60 6.27 -4.72
CA ASN A 56 4.99 6.10 -4.33
C ASN A 56 5.56 7.36 -3.65
N TRP A 57 5.25 8.55 -4.16
CA TRP A 57 5.68 9.81 -3.56
C TRP A 57 5.19 9.95 -2.10
N LEU A 58 3.93 9.57 -1.84
CA LEU A 58 3.34 9.60 -0.51
C LEU A 58 3.96 8.53 0.38
N ALA A 59 4.15 7.32 -0.14
CA ALA A 59 4.77 6.23 0.61
C ALA A 59 6.19 6.58 1.07
N THR A 60 6.99 7.17 0.20
CA THR A 60 8.34 7.62 0.51
C THR A 60 8.35 8.72 1.58
N GLU A 61 7.48 9.72 1.46
CA GLU A 61 7.42 10.81 2.45
C GLU A 61 6.91 10.34 3.83
N LEU A 62 5.97 9.38 3.86
CA LEU A 62 5.54 8.75 5.10
C LEU A 62 6.66 7.88 5.71
N ALA A 63 7.39 7.12 4.92
CA ALA A 63 8.53 6.33 5.41
C ALA A 63 9.63 7.22 6.02
N LYS A 64 9.96 8.35 5.38
CA LYS A 64 10.87 9.37 5.95
C LYS A 64 10.39 9.92 7.30
N ARG A 65 9.08 9.92 7.54
CA ARG A 65 8.45 10.38 8.79
C ARG A 65 8.27 9.26 9.82
N GLY A 66 8.82 8.07 9.60
CA GLY A 66 8.79 6.99 10.58
C GLY A 66 7.57 6.06 10.47
N TYR A 67 7.03 5.86 9.26
CA TYR A 67 5.94 4.91 9.03
C TYR A 67 6.42 3.70 8.22
N ILE A 68 5.89 2.52 8.53
CA ILE A 68 5.90 1.39 7.57
C ILE A 68 4.71 1.59 6.64
N VAL A 69 4.96 1.65 5.33
CA VAL A 69 3.92 1.90 4.33
C VAL A 69 3.85 0.73 3.38
N ALA A 70 2.69 0.10 3.22
CA ALA A 70 2.49 -0.99 2.28
C ALA A 70 1.49 -0.59 1.19
N ALA A 71 1.91 -0.63 -0.08
CA ALA A 71 1.05 -0.38 -1.23
C ALA A 71 0.87 -1.67 -2.04
N THR A 72 -0.37 -1.99 -2.41
CA THR A 72 -0.68 -3.27 -3.05
C THR A 72 -1.39 -3.13 -4.38
N ASP A 73 -1.06 -4.08 -5.27
CA ASP A 73 -1.74 -4.33 -6.53
C ASP A 73 -2.92 -5.27 -6.33
N HIS A 74 -4.10 -4.82 -6.74
CA HIS A 74 -5.33 -5.61 -6.63
C HIS A 74 -5.66 -6.32 -7.95
N PRO A 75 -6.00 -7.63 -7.91
CA PRO A 75 -6.27 -8.43 -9.11
C PRO A 75 -7.28 -7.81 -10.08
N GLY A 76 -6.98 -7.84 -11.37
CA GLY A 76 -7.83 -7.33 -12.45
C GLY A 76 -8.01 -5.82 -12.52
N THR A 77 -7.46 -5.06 -11.56
CA THR A 77 -7.65 -3.60 -11.49
C THR A 77 -6.36 -2.82 -11.60
N THR A 78 -5.26 -3.45 -12.03
CA THR A 78 -3.99 -2.77 -12.25
C THR A 78 -3.79 -2.37 -13.72
N PHE A 79 -2.77 -1.56 -14.00
CA PHE A 79 -2.36 -1.29 -15.38
C PHE A 79 -1.86 -2.56 -16.10
N PHE A 80 -1.22 -3.47 -15.37
CA PHE A 80 -0.58 -4.68 -15.92
C PHE A 80 -1.49 -5.92 -15.89
N ASP A 81 -2.55 -5.91 -15.09
CA ASP A 81 -3.59 -6.94 -15.01
C ASP A 81 -4.96 -6.27 -15.04
N GLN A 82 -5.64 -6.39 -16.19
CA GLN A 82 -6.94 -5.79 -16.49
C GLN A 82 -8.04 -6.85 -16.68
N SER A 83 -7.89 -8.04 -16.06
CA SER A 83 -8.86 -9.12 -16.16
C SER A 83 -10.28 -8.68 -15.76
N PRO A 84 -11.27 -8.65 -16.67
CA PRO A 84 -12.62 -8.17 -16.36
C PRO A 84 -13.31 -9.00 -15.28
N LYS A 85 -13.08 -10.32 -15.27
CA LYS A 85 -13.64 -11.24 -14.28
C LYS A 85 -13.13 -10.95 -12.87
N GLN A 86 -11.86 -10.55 -12.74
CA GLN A 86 -11.27 -10.20 -11.45
C GLN A 86 -11.63 -8.76 -11.07
N ALA A 87 -11.63 -7.83 -12.03
CA ALA A 87 -12.09 -6.45 -11.84
C ALA A 87 -13.52 -6.36 -11.29
N ALA A 88 -14.41 -7.25 -11.76
CA ALA A 88 -15.78 -7.33 -11.28
C ALA A 88 -15.86 -7.58 -9.77
N LYS A 89 -14.86 -8.25 -9.17
CA LYS A 89 -14.78 -8.58 -7.74
C LYS A 89 -14.10 -7.49 -6.91
N TRP A 90 -14.30 -6.22 -7.26
CA TRP A 90 -13.71 -5.09 -6.54
C TRP A 90 -14.06 -5.06 -5.03
N TRP A 91 -15.15 -5.73 -4.61
CA TRP A 91 -15.50 -5.92 -3.20
C TRP A 91 -14.53 -6.82 -2.42
N GLU A 92 -13.64 -7.57 -3.10
CA GLU A 92 -12.61 -8.39 -2.45
C GLU A 92 -11.39 -7.55 -2.03
N ARG A 93 -11.25 -6.32 -2.55
CA ARG A 93 -10.08 -5.45 -2.28
C ARG A 93 -9.83 -5.15 -0.80
N PRO A 94 -10.83 -4.96 0.08
CA PRO A 94 -10.59 -4.82 1.52
C PRO A 94 -9.93 -6.06 2.15
N ARG A 95 -10.21 -7.25 1.61
CA ARG A 95 -9.57 -8.50 2.06
C ARG A 95 -8.10 -8.54 1.68
N ASP A 96 -7.73 -8.00 0.52
CA ASP A 96 -6.31 -7.87 0.14
C ASP A 96 -5.57 -6.96 1.10
N MET A 97 -6.17 -5.81 1.48
CA MET A 97 -5.59 -4.90 2.47
C MET A 97 -5.41 -5.58 3.84
N SER A 98 -6.42 -6.35 4.27
CA SER A 98 -6.37 -7.09 5.53
C SER A 98 -5.27 -8.16 5.53
N ARG A 99 -5.11 -8.90 4.43
CA ARG A 99 -4.03 -9.91 4.30
C ARG A 99 -2.64 -9.31 4.42
N ILE A 100 -2.44 -8.10 3.91
CA ILE A 100 -1.14 -7.41 4.01
C ILE A 100 -0.91 -6.94 5.43
N LEU A 101 -1.93 -6.40 6.08
CA LEU A 101 -1.85 -6.04 7.48
C LEU A 101 -1.51 -7.27 8.34
N ASP A 102 -2.19 -8.40 8.12
CA ASP A 102 -1.91 -9.66 8.80
C ASP A 102 -0.46 -10.10 8.57
N HIS A 103 0.03 -10.01 7.33
CA HIS A 103 1.43 -10.31 7.01
C HIS A 103 2.41 -9.42 7.78
N LEU A 104 2.15 -8.11 7.87
CA LEU A 104 2.98 -7.18 8.62
C LEU A 104 2.93 -7.44 10.14
N LEU A 105 1.76 -7.78 10.68
CA LEU A 105 1.55 -7.99 12.12
C LEU A 105 2.05 -9.34 12.62
N THR A 106 2.12 -10.36 11.75
CA THR A 106 2.39 -11.73 12.18
C THR A 106 3.63 -12.34 11.54
N GLY A 107 4.02 -11.87 10.36
CA GLY A 107 5.11 -12.43 9.57
C GLY A 107 6.48 -11.85 9.90
N ALA A 108 7.52 -12.68 9.76
CA ALA A 108 8.90 -12.20 9.75
C ALA A 108 9.24 -11.55 8.39
N PRO A 109 10.12 -10.52 8.35
CA PRO A 109 10.76 -9.87 9.50
C PRO A 109 9.91 -8.76 10.16
N TRP A 110 8.71 -8.49 9.66
CA TRP A 110 7.92 -7.28 9.97
C TRP A 110 7.37 -7.21 11.39
N LYS A 111 6.93 -8.33 11.96
CA LYS A 111 6.22 -8.40 13.25
C LYS A 111 6.91 -7.64 14.39
N GLN A 112 8.24 -7.59 14.41
CA GLN A 112 9.01 -6.90 15.45
C GLN A 112 9.14 -5.38 15.25
N TYR A 113 8.82 -4.87 14.05
CA TYR A 113 8.96 -3.46 13.67
C TYR A 113 7.61 -2.73 13.57
N VAL A 114 6.49 -3.42 13.76
CA VAL A 114 5.15 -2.85 13.54
C VAL A 114 4.47 -2.51 14.86
N ASN A 115 3.94 -1.29 14.96
CA ASN A 115 3.02 -0.90 16.02
C ASN A 115 1.57 -1.21 15.62
N ALA A 116 1.03 -2.31 16.15
CA ALA A 116 -0.33 -2.76 15.87
C ALA A 116 -1.44 -1.79 16.35
N GLY A 117 -1.13 -0.91 17.30
CA GLY A 117 -2.08 0.07 17.84
C GLY A 117 -2.23 1.33 16.99
N ASN A 118 -1.46 1.46 15.89
CA ASN A 118 -1.50 2.64 15.03
C ASN A 118 -1.44 2.24 13.56
N VAL A 119 -2.63 2.00 13.00
CA VAL A 119 -2.82 1.56 11.61
C VAL A 119 -3.73 2.56 10.91
N THR A 120 -3.27 3.06 9.75
CA THR A 120 -4.03 3.95 8.87
C THR A 120 -4.17 3.30 7.50
N ALA A 121 -5.28 3.56 6.81
CA ALA A 121 -5.47 3.16 5.42
C ALA A 121 -5.82 4.38 4.57
N ILE A 122 -5.18 4.51 3.40
CA ILE A 122 -5.37 5.61 2.46
C ILE A 122 -5.67 5.01 1.08
N GLY A 123 -6.61 5.59 0.36
CA GLY A 123 -7.00 5.10 -0.94
C GLY A 123 -7.42 6.21 -1.89
N HIS A 124 -7.03 6.08 -3.16
CA HIS A 124 -7.39 7.01 -4.22
C HIS A 124 -8.46 6.42 -5.14
N SER A 125 -9.53 7.17 -5.45
CA SER A 125 -10.61 6.75 -6.34
C SER A 125 -11.25 5.41 -5.90
N LEU A 126 -11.17 4.34 -6.70
CA LEU A 126 -11.62 3.00 -6.28
C LEU A 126 -10.91 2.51 -5.01
N GLY A 127 -9.67 2.94 -4.77
CA GLY A 127 -8.97 2.69 -3.51
C GLY A 127 -9.63 3.38 -2.31
N GLY A 128 -10.25 4.55 -2.50
CA GLY A 128 -11.04 5.21 -1.46
C GLY A 128 -12.26 4.37 -1.07
N TRP A 129 -12.94 3.78 -2.06
CA TRP A 129 -14.00 2.79 -1.83
C TRP A 129 -13.51 1.53 -1.11
N THR A 130 -12.30 1.07 -1.42
CA THR A 130 -11.65 -0.03 -0.68
C THR A 130 -11.49 0.32 0.80
N VAL A 131 -10.98 1.53 1.11
CA VAL A 131 -10.76 1.97 2.49
C VAL A 131 -12.08 2.14 3.24
N MET A 132 -13.11 2.71 2.61
CA MET A 132 -14.43 2.84 3.25
C MET A 132 -15.02 1.47 3.61
N GLN A 133 -14.94 0.50 2.70
CA GLN A 133 -15.42 -0.86 2.98
C GLN A 133 -14.58 -1.58 4.04
N LEU A 134 -13.28 -1.33 4.08
CA LEU A 134 -12.39 -1.89 5.11
C LEU A 134 -12.83 -1.51 6.52
N VAL A 135 -13.40 -0.32 6.70
CA VAL A 135 -13.94 0.16 7.99
C VAL A 135 -15.44 -0.06 8.16
N GLY A 136 -16.05 -0.88 7.30
CA GLY A 136 -17.43 -1.35 7.45
C GLY A 136 -18.49 -0.65 6.61
N ALA A 137 -18.12 0.26 5.70
CA ALA A 137 -19.08 0.83 4.77
C ALA A 137 -19.69 -0.27 3.88
N LYS A 138 -21.00 -0.21 3.67
CA LYS A 138 -21.75 -1.15 2.82
C LYS A 138 -22.34 -0.39 1.63
N MET A 139 -22.38 -1.03 0.48
CA MET A 139 -23.09 -0.51 -0.68
C MET A 139 -24.57 -0.83 -0.53
N ASP A 140 -25.41 0.19 -0.48
CA ASP A 140 -26.85 0.03 -0.65
C ASP A 140 -27.15 -0.11 -2.14
N ARG A 141 -27.65 -1.28 -2.53
CA ARG A 141 -27.99 -1.60 -3.93
C ARG A 141 -29.47 -1.39 -4.23
N ALA A 142 -30.29 -1.05 -3.24
CA ALA A 142 -31.74 -0.92 -3.43
C ALA A 142 -32.12 0.37 -4.19
N THR A 143 -31.19 1.30 -4.38
CA THR A 143 -31.40 2.62 -5.00
C THR A 143 -30.61 2.85 -6.29
N LEU A 144 -30.22 1.79 -7.01
CA LEU A 144 -29.62 1.89 -8.36
C LEU A 144 -30.52 1.25 -9.42
#